data_AF-A0A7W8S681-F1
#
_entry.id   AF-A0A7W8S681-F1
#
_cell.length_a   1.000
_cell.length_b   1.000
_cell.length_c   1.000
_cell.angle_alpha   90.00
_cell.angle_beta   90.00
_cell.angle_gamma   90.00
#
_symmetry.space_group_name_H-M   'P 1'
#
loop_
_entity.id
_entity.type
_entity.pdbx_description
1 polymer ?
#
loop_
_entity_poly.entity_id
_entity_poly.type
_entity_poly.pdbx_seq_one_letter_code
_entity_poly.pdbx_strand_id
1 'polypeptide(L)' 'MRIQIDLPTGAFSLFFFRHADGTWHVFPPGQRRPEMGIGRMAA' A
#
# COMPACT_ATOMS: atom_id res chain seq x y z
N MET A 1 0.24 -5.08 -7.41
CA MET A 1 -0.36 -5.89 -6.32
C MET A 1 -1.60 -5.17 -5.82
N ARG A 2 -2.70 -5.89 -5.58
CA ARG A 2 -3.94 -5.32 -5.03
C ARG A 2 -4.22 -5.97 -3.69
N ILE A 3 -4.64 -5.16 -2.71
CA ILE A 3 -5.18 -5.63 -1.44
C ILE A 3 -6.61 -5.10 -1.32
N GLN A 4 -7.53 -5.93 -0.84
CA GLN A 4 -8.90 -5.54 -0.52
C GLN A 4 -9.20 -5.85 0.93
N ILE A 5 -9.88 -4.92 1.59
CA ILE A 5 -10.33 -5.02 2.98
C ILE A 5 -11.82 -4.73 2.98
N ASP A 6 -12.61 -5.60 3.60
CA ASP A 6 -14.03 -5.36 3.84
C ASP A 6 -14.20 -4.68 5.20
N LEU A 7 -14.61 -3.41 5.19
CA LEU A 7 -14.93 -2.65 6.40
C LEU A 7 -16.46 -2.57 6.57
N PRO A 8 -16.96 -2.33 7.80
CA PRO A 8 -18.38 -2.07 8.02
C PRO A 8 -18.94 -0.89 7.20
N THR A 9 -18.08 0.05 6.82
CA THR A 9 -18.41 1.22 5.99
C THR A 9 -18.32 0.96 4.48
N GLY A 10 -17.94 -0.24 4.06
CA GLY A 10 -17.75 -0.63 2.67
C GLY A 10 -16.38 -1.25 2.40
N ALA A 11 -16.21 -1.78 1.19
CA ALA A 11 -14.93 -2.34 0.77
C ALA A 11 -13.91 -1.24 0.44
N PHE A 12 -12.70 -1.38 0.96
CA PHE A 12 -11.56 -0.52 0.64
C PHE A 12 -10.52 -1.30 -0.16
N SER A 13 -10.06 -0.71 -1.28
CA SER A 13 -9.06 -1.34 -2.16
C SER A 13 -7.82 -0.46 -2.28
N LEU A 14 -6.66 -1.10 -2.17
CA LEU A 14 -5.35 -0.47 -2.29
C LEU A 14 -4.55 -1.10 -3.44
N PHE A 15 -3.97 -0.26 -4.28
CA PHE A 15 -3.20 -0.67 -5.45
C PHE A 15 -1.74 -0.28 -5.30
N PHE A 16 -0.85 -1.26 -5.40
CA PHE A 16 0.60 -1.07 -5.41
C PHE A 16 1.15 -1.34 -6.80
N PHE A 17 2.00 -0.44 -7.29
CA PHE A 17 2.62 -0.53 -8.60
C PHE A 17 4.08 -0.08 -8.52
N ARG A 18 4.92 -0.69 -9.35
CA ARG A 18 6.35 -0.39 -9.39
C ARG A 18 6.62 0.56 -10.56
N HIS A 19 7.26 1.69 -10.28
CA HIS A 19 7.73 2.60 -11.30
C HIS A 19 8.99 2.06 -11.98
N ALA A 20 9.31 2.60 -13.16
CA ALA A 20 10.50 2.20 -13.92
C ALA A 20 11.82 2.46 -13.18
N ASP A 21 11.83 3.43 -12.26
CA ASP A 21 12.95 3.72 -11.35
C ASP A 21 13.12 2.66 -10.24
N GLY A 22 12.24 1.66 -10.20
CA GLY A 22 12.26 0.57 -9.23
C GLY A 22 11.57 0.89 -7.90
N THR A 23 10.99 2.08 -7.74
CA THR A 23 10.24 2.48 -6.54
C THR A 23 8.81 1.95 -6.54
N TRP A 24 8.23 1.76 -5.35
CA TRP A 24 6.85 1.33 -5.20
C TRP A 24 5.94 2.52 -4.85
N HIS A 25 4.81 2.60 -5.53
CA HIS A 25 3.78 3.62 -5.33
C HIS A 25 2.43 2.99 -4.99
N VAL A 26 1.56 3.77 -4.34
CA VAL A 26 0.25 3.34 -3.83
C VAL A 26 -0.88 4.24 -4.32
N PHE A 27 -2.04 3.64 -4.65
CA PHE A 27 -3.27 4.35 -5.02
C PHE A 27 -4.51 3.82 -4.26
N PRO A 28 -5.43 4.68 -3.79
CA PRO A 28 -5.36 6.14 -3.83
C PRO A 28 -4.22 6.65 -2.92
N PRO A 29 -3.57 7.76 -3.29
CA PRO A 29 -2.54 8.34 -2.44
C PRO A 29 -3.19 8.80 -1.12
N GLY A 30 -2.86 8.13 -0.01
CA GLY A 30 -3.37 8.50 1.31
C GLY A 30 -2.80 9.83 1.79
N GLN A 31 -3.53 10.56 2.66
CA GLN A 31 -3.03 11.80 3.29
C GLN A 31 -1.80 11.55 4.19
N ARG A 32 -1.66 10.35 4.75
CA ARG A 32 -0.41 9.84 5.33
C ARG A 32 0.05 8.69 4.46
N ARG A 33 1.21 8.83 3.82
CA ARG A 33 1.82 7.78 3.00
C ARG A 33 2.07 6.55 3.87
N PRO A 34 1.38 5.41 3.65
CA PRO A 34 1.85 4.14 4.17
C PRO A 34 3.14 3.83 3.38
N GLU A 35 4.29 4.07 3.98
CA GLU A 35 5.57 3.72 3.39
C GLU A 35 5.84 2.23 3.65
N MET A 36 6.07 1.46 2.58
CA MET A 36 6.67 0.13 2.73
C MET A 36 8.15 0.33 3.06
N GLY A 37 8.45 0.55 4.33
CA GLY A 37 9.82 0.48 4.84
C GLY A 37 10.32 -0.96 4.84
N ILE A 38 11.64 -1.15 4.76
CA ILE A 38 12.28 -2.45 5.01
C ILE A 38 12.14 -2.71 6.51
N GLY A 39 11.02 -3.27 6.94
CA GLY A 39 10.86 -3.71 8.32
C GLY A 39 11.93 -4.76 8.60
N ARG A 40 12.93 -4.44 9.42
CA ARG A 40 13.71 -5.49 10.08
C ARG A 40 12.67 -6.36 10.80
N MET A 41 12.54 -7.61 10.37
CA MET A 41 11.79 -8.59 11.15
C MET A 41 12.51 -8.68 12.50
N ALA A 42 11.88 -8.23 13.58
CA ALA A 42 12.37 -8.52 14.91
C ALA A 42 12.23 -10.03 15.12
N ALA A 43 13.33 -10.67 15.48
CA ALA A 43 13.42 -12.10 15.77
C ALA A 43 12.73 -12.45 17.09
#